data_AF-A0A660UVM4-F1
#
_entry.id   AF-A0A660UVM4-F1
#
_cell.length_a   1.000
_cell.length_b   1.000
_cell.length_c   1.000
_cell.angle_alpha   90.00
_cell.angle_beta   90.00
_cell.angle_gamma   90.00
#
_symmetry.space_group_name_H-M   'P 1'
#
loop_
_entity.id
_entity.type
_entity.pdbx_description
1 polymer ?
#
loop_
_entity_poly.entity_id
_entity_poly.type
_entity_poly.pdbx_seq_one_letter_code
_entity_poly.pdbx_strand_id
1 'polypeptide(L)'
;MARNLYSAHGCEGTTLEDILTAAGITKGAFYHYFKSKESLCETIIEQVTADYRQLAMSLDADAEPIDQLREMISKLAVLNASGEWVNCRL
;
A
#
# COMPACT_ATOMS: atom_id res chain seq x y z
N MET A 1 4.64 -8.09 -3.82
CA MET A 1 3.91 -9.23 -4.41
C MET A 1 2.40 -9.01 -4.37
N ALA A 2 1.70 -9.09 -3.23
CA ALA A 2 0.24 -8.81 -3.18
C ALA A 2 -0.13 -7.32 -3.38
N ARG A 3 0.70 -6.42 -2.84
CA ARG A 3 0.58 -4.95 -2.96
C ARG A 3 0.45 -4.50 -4.44
N ASN A 4 1.19 -5.15 -5.35
CA ASN A 4 1.21 -4.83 -6.79
C ASN A 4 -0.06 -5.31 -7.51
N LEU A 5 -0.61 -6.47 -7.14
CA LEU A 5 -1.86 -6.99 -7.71
C LEU A 5 -3.05 -6.09 -7.37
N TYR A 6 -3.15 -5.69 -6.10
CA TYR A 6 -4.19 -4.76 -5.66
C TYR A 6 -4.05 -3.37 -6.29
N SER A 7 -2.83 -2.93 -6.60
CA SER A 7 -2.61 -1.67 -7.34
C SER A 7 -3.18 -1.72 -8.75
N ALA A 8 -3.10 -2.88 -9.41
CA ALA A 8 -3.51 -3.04 -10.81
C ALA A 8 -5.01 -3.37 -10.97
N HIS A 9 -5.57 -4.17 -10.07
CA HIS A 9 -6.91 -4.76 -10.22
C HIS A 9 -7.89 -4.42 -9.09
N GLY A 10 -7.45 -3.67 -8.07
CA GLY A 10 -8.22 -3.43 -6.86
C GLY A 10 -8.36 -4.69 -6.00
N CYS A 11 -8.91 -4.53 -4.80
CA CYS A 11 -9.13 -5.66 -3.88
C CYS A 11 -10.12 -6.67 -4.45
N GLU A 12 -11.27 -6.20 -4.95
CA GLU A 12 -12.33 -7.06 -5.47
C GLU A 12 -11.89 -7.83 -6.72
N GLY A 13 -11.20 -7.16 -7.64
CA GLY A 13 -10.76 -7.73 -8.92
C GLY A 13 -9.58 -8.70 -8.83
N THR A 14 -8.93 -8.83 -7.68
CA THR A 14 -7.82 -9.77 -7.48
C THR A 14 -8.34 -11.06 -6.85
N THR A 15 -8.12 -12.23 -7.44
CA THR A 15 -8.53 -13.51 -6.81
C THR A 15 -7.48 -14.03 -5.82
N LEU A 16 -7.86 -14.99 -4.98
CA LEU A 16 -6.89 -15.68 -4.13
C LEU A 16 -5.83 -16.40 -4.98
N GLU A 17 -6.20 -17.00 -6.11
CA GLU A 17 -5.27 -17.68 -7.01
C GLU A 17 -4.24 -16.71 -7.62
N ASP A 18 -4.66 -15.50 -8.00
CA ASP A 18 -3.75 -14.46 -8.47
C ASP A 18 -2.70 -14.14 -7.41
N ILE A 19 -3.14 -13.99 -6.15
CA ILE A 19 -2.26 -13.69 -5.01
C ILE A 19 -1.27 -14.83 -4.77
N LEU A 20 -1.74 -16.07 -4.74
CA LEU A 20 -0.89 -17.24 -4.53
C LEU A 20 0.14 -17.36 -5.66
N THR A 21 -0.28 -17.16 -6.90
CA THR A 21 0.58 -17.22 -8.09
C THR A 21 1.63 -16.11 -8.06
N ALA A 22 1.23 -14.87 -7.81
CA ALA A 22 2.14 -13.73 -7.78
C ALA A 22 3.08 -13.77 -6.58
N ALA A 23 2.68 -14.38 -5.46
CA ALA A 23 3.52 -14.55 -4.27
C ALA A 23 4.37 -15.83 -4.31
N GLY A 24 4.09 -16.77 -5.21
CA GLY A 24 4.78 -18.06 -5.28
C GLY A 24 4.57 -18.93 -4.03
N ILE A 25 3.41 -18.80 -3.37
CA ILE A 25 3.09 -19.52 -2.12
C ILE A 25 1.90 -20.47 -2.31
N THR A 26 1.81 -21.48 -1.45
CA THR A 26 0.65 -22.38 -1.43
C THR A 26 -0.52 -21.76 -0.67
N LYS A 27 -1.72 -22.29 -0.93
CA LYS A 27 -2.94 -21.91 -0.20
C LYS A 27 -2.81 -22.15 1.31
N GLY A 28 -2.16 -23.25 1.71
CA GLY A 28 -1.89 -23.54 3.13
C GLY A 28 -0.95 -22.52 3.78
N ALA A 29 0.11 -22.13 3.08
CA ALA A 29 1.02 -21.09 3.55
C ALA A 29 0.32 -19.73 3.67
N PHE A 30 -0.56 -19.37 2.73
CA PHE A 30 -1.36 -18.15 2.83
C PHE A 30 -2.22 -18.12 4.09
N TYR A 31 -2.98 -19.20 4.34
CA TYR A 31 -3.89 -19.26 5.50
C TYR A 31 -3.18 -19.34 6.85
N HIS A 32 -1.86 -19.60 6.87
CA HIS A 32 -1.06 -19.46 8.07
C HIS A 32 -0.92 -17.99 8.51
N TYR A 33 -0.87 -17.06 7.55
CA TYR A 33 -0.69 -15.63 7.80
C TYR A 33 -2.01 -14.84 7.77
N PHE A 34 -2.91 -15.18 6.86
CA PHE A 34 -4.12 -14.41 6.59
C PHE A 34 -5.36 -15.30 6.61
N LYS A 35 -6.41 -14.86 7.30
CA LYS A 35 -7.67 -15.62 7.39
C LYS A 35 -8.46 -15.58 6.08
N SER A 36 -8.27 -14.54 5.29
CA SER A 36 -8.90 -14.36 3.99
C SER A 36 -8.14 -13.35 3.13
N LYS A 37 -8.52 -13.22 1.85
CA LYS A 37 -8.00 -12.21 0.94
C LYS A 37 -8.26 -10.79 1.48
N GLU A 38 -9.43 -10.59 2.07
CA GLU A 38 -9.88 -9.32 2.65
C GLU A 38 -8.98 -8.95 3.83
N SER A 39 -8.62 -9.90 4.71
CA SER A 39 -7.70 -9.62 5.83
C SER A 39 -6.29 -9.22 5.36
N LEU A 40 -5.83 -9.74 4.21
CA LEU A 40 -4.60 -9.28 3.57
C LEU A 40 -4.76 -7.85 3.02
N CYS A 41 -5.93 -7.53 2.44
CA CYS A 41 -6.20 -6.17 1.97
C CYS A 41 -6.22 -5.16 3.12
N GLU A 42 -6.91 -5.48 4.22
CA GLU A 42 -6.93 -4.67 5.44
C GLU A 42 -5.51 -4.39 5.95
N THR A 43 -4.68 -5.44 6.05
CA THR A 43 -3.27 -5.32 6.47
C THR A 43 -2.49 -4.36 5.55
N ILE A 44 -2.72 -4.42 4.24
CA ILE A 44 -2.07 -3.54 3.28
C ILE A 44 -2.55 -2.10 3.42
N ILE A 45 -3.85 -1.87 3.64
CA ILE A 45 -4.44 -0.54 3.88
C ILE A 45 -3.87 0.07 5.16
N GLU A 46 -3.75 -0.72 6.23
CA GLU A 46 -3.14 -0.28 7.49
C GLU A 46 -1.69 0.16 7.30
N GLN A 47 -0.89 -0.63 6.56
CA GLN A 47 0.49 -0.27 6.24
C GLN A 47 0.57 1.03 5.43
N VAL A 48 -0.27 1.18 4.39
CA VAL A 48 -0.31 2.41 3.59
C VAL A 48 -0.68 3.61 4.47
N THR A 49 -1.68 3.46 5.34
CA THR A 49 -2.12 4.52 6.25
C THR A 49 -1.02 4.92 7.24
N ALA A 50 -0.23 3.95 7.72
CA ALA A 50 0.94 4.21 8.56
C ALA A 50 2.02 4.98 7.80
N ASP A 51 2.29 4.62 6.53
CA ASP A 51 3.25 5.33 5.66
C ASP A 51 2.86 6.81 5.49
N TYR A 52 1.58 7.10 5.21
CA TYR A 52 1.05 8.46 5.13
C TYR A 52 1.20 9.24 6.44
N ARG A 53 0.93 8.58 7.58
CA ARG A 53 1.05 9.21 8.90
C ARG A 53 2.50 9.56 9.21
N GLN A 54 3.43 8.65 8.93
CA GLN A 54 4.86 8.89 9.10
C GLN A 54 5.34 10.02 8.19
N LEU A 55 4.86 10.08 6.95
CA LEU A 55 5.14 11.18 6.04
C LEU A 55 4.68 12.52 6.63
N ALA A 56 3.43 12.61 7.08
CA ALA A 56 2.88 13.83 7.67
C ALA A 56 3.67 14.28 8.91
N MET A 57 4.11 13.33 9.74
CA MET A 57 4.96 13.61 10.91
C MET A 57 6.39 14.02 10.56
N SER A 58 6.83 13.80 9.32
CA SER A 58 8.17 14.16 8.85
C SER A 58 8.26 15.56 8.23
N LEU A 59 7.13 16.25 8.08
CA LEU A 59 7.08 17.60 7.54
C LEU A 59 7.56 18.60 8.59
N ASP A 60 8.25 19.64 8.15
CA ASP A 60 8.64 20.74 9.02
C ASP A 60 7.39 21.53 9.44
N ALA A 61 7.08 21.49 10.74
CA ALA A 61 5.91 22.16 11.30
C ALA A 61 6.05 23.69 11.28
N ASP A 62 7.28 24.22 11.19
CA ASP A 62 7.57 25.65 11.18
C ASP A 62 7.66 26.22 9.76
N ALA A 63 7.63 25.38 8.73
CA ALA A 63 7.62 25.81 7.35
C ALA A 63 6.28 26.46 6.96
N GLU A 64 6.32 27.37 5.98
CA GLU A 64 5.11 27.96 5.42
C GLU A 64 4.17 26.87 4.86
N PRO A 65 2.84 27.01 4.98
CA PRO A 65 1.90 25.95 4.56
C PRO A 65 2.06 25.50 3.10
N ILE A 66 2.45 26.42 2.22
CA ILE A 66 2.69 26.09 0.81
C ILE A 66 3.95 25.24 0.62
N ASP A 67 4.96 25.42 1.46
CA ASP A 67 6.21 24.66 1.40
C ASP A 67 6.03 23.28 2.04
N GLN A 68 5.24 23.18 3.12
CA GLN A 68 4.78 21.88 3.64
C GLN A 68 4.01 21.09 2.58
N LEU A 69 3.11 21.74 1.83
CA LEU A 69 2.35 21.10 0.76
C LEU A 69 3.25 20.65 -0.40
N ARG A 70 4.22 21.48 -0.80
CA ARG A 70 5.20 21.13 -1.85
C ARG A 70 6.07 19.95 -1.43
N GLU A 71 6.54 19.95 -0.19
CA GLU A 71 7.34 18.86 0.36
C GLU A 71 6.53 17.57 0.43
N MET A 72 5.29 17.64 0.91
CA MET A 72 4.37 16.50 0.95
C MET A 72 4.14 15.92 -0.45
N ILE A 73 3.81 16.76 -1.45
CA ILE A 73 3.60 16.32 -2.83
C ILE A 73 4.88 15.69 -3.40
N SER A 74 6.04 16.28 -3.14
CA SER A 74 7.33 15.76 -3.63
C SER A 74 7.65 14.39 -3.03
N LYS A 75 7.48 14.23 -1.72
CA LYS A 75 7.67 12.95 -1.03
C LYS A 75 6.66 11.90 -1.49
N LEU A 76 5.38 12.26 -1.67
CA LEU A 76 4.36 11.37 -2.24
C LEU A 76 4.71 10.94 -3.67
N ALA A 77 5.22 11.85 -4.50
CA ALA A 77 5.63 11.52 -5.86
C ALA A 77 6.77 10.48 -5.89
N VAL A 78 7.75 10.62 -4.98
CA VAL A 78 8.85 9.65 -4.83
C VAL A 78 8.33 8.30 -4.35
N LEU A 79 7.46 8.28 -3.34
CA LEU A 79 6.84 7.05 -2.84
C LEU A 79 6.03 6.34 -3.93
N ASN A 80 5.25 7.08 -4.71
CA ASN A 80 4.49 6.52 -5.83
C ASN A 80 5.39 5.96 -6.95
N ALA A 81 6.54 6.60 -7.20
CA ALA A 81 7.47 6.17 -8.25
C ALA A 81 8.29 4.92 -7.86
N SER A 82 8.44 4.60 -6.57
CA SER A 82 9.20 3.43 -6.13
C SER A 82 8.52 2.09 -6.47
N GLY A 83 7.22 2.11 -6.79
CA GLY A 83 6.42 0.91 -7.03
C GLY A 83 6.14 0.08 -5.78
N GLU A 84 6.56 0.55 -4.60
CA GLU A 84 6.26 -0.07 -3.30
C GLU A 84 4.87 0.34 -2.77
N TRP A 85 4.26 1.30 -3.44
CA TRP A 85 3.03 1.95 -3.00
C TRP A 85 1.81 1.52 -3.82
N VAL A 86 0.75 1.17 -3.10
CA VAL A 86 -0.54 0.89 -3.73
C VAL A 86 -1.18 2.22 -4.05
N ASN A 87 -1.12 2.60 -5.32
CA ASN A 87 -2.10 3.52 -5.87
C ASN A 87 -3.41 2.74 -5.95
N CYS A 88 -4.07 2.53 -4.80
CA CYS A 88 -5.32 1.79 -4.74
C CYS A 88 -6.30 2.52 -5.66
N ARG A 89 -6.61 1.92 -6.82
CA ARG A 89 -7.98 2.02 -7.31
C ARG A 89 -8.81 1.21 -6.31
N LEU A 90 -9.34 1.92 -5.31
CA LEU A 90 -10.41 1.36 -4.46
C LEU A 90 -11.55 0.89 -5.37
#